data_AF-A0A842YLG0-F1
#
_entry.id   AF-A0A842YLG0-F1
#
_cell.length_a   1.000
_cell.length_b   1.000
_cell.length_c   1.000
_cell.angle_alpha   90.00
_cell.angle_beta   90.00
_cell.angle_gamma   90.00
#
_symmetry.space_group_name_H-M   'P 1'
#
loop_
_entity.id
_entity.type
_entity.pdbx_description
1 polymer ?
#
loop_
_entity_poly.entity_id
_entity_poly.type
_entity_poly.pdbx_seq_one_letter_code
_entity_poly.pdbx_strand_id
1 'polypeptide(L)'
;MWLPFDNPRKMDYSVLKRASMPEFSYIRILDNENEAIIFVMEDKIVGVWHIDLNTLKETHSHKAMERIEINHDSVIEVYETDLDLFETLIELNDESKLSIPIDAEIIINEMFLDRSSREELLEMYRIRVPTDEAIESLIEDYKSR
;
A
#
# COMPACT_ATOMS: atom_id res chain seq x y z
N MET A 1 14.86 11.12 -7.82
CA MET A 1 13.50 11.68 -7.92
C MET A 1 13.52 13.21 -7.78
N TRP A 2 12.67 13.94 -8.52
CA TRP A 2 12.46 15.38 -8.35
C TRP A 2 11.04 15.68 -7.85
N LEU A 3 10.91 16.45 -6.78
CA LEU A 3 9.65 16.90 -6.21
C LEU A 3 9.72 18.38 -5.77
N PRO A 4 8.60 19.12 -5.83
CA PRO A 4 8.51 20.51 -5.39
C PRO A 4 8.47 20.57 -3.87
N PHE A 5 9.02 21.65 -3.31
CA PHE A 5 9.08 21.87 -1.87
C PHE A 5 7.83 22.65 -1.41
N ASP A 6 6.69 21.97 -1.40
CA ASP A 6 5.43 22.53 -0.87
C ASP A 6 5.17 22.07 0.57
N ASN A 7 4.24 22.73 1.28
CA ASN A 7 3.84 22.31 2.62
C ASN A 7 2.88 21.12 2.52
N PRO A 8 3.25 19.92 3.01
CA PRO A 8 2.35 18.78 2.97
C PRO A 8 1.12 19.00 3.84
N ARG A 9 0.00 18.42 3.41
CA ARG A 9 -1.09 18.10 4.32
C ARG A 9 -0.71 16.81 5.05
N LYS A 10 -0.16 16.96 6.25
CA LYS A 10 0.15 15.82 7.12
C LYS A 10 -1.15 15.10 7.51
N MET A 11 -1.21 13.80 7.26
CA MET A 11 -2.34 12.96 7.70
C MET A 11 -1.85 11.93 8.70
N ASP A 12 -2.65 11.66 9.72
CA ASP A 12 -2.41 10.55 10.64
C ASP A 12 -2.73 9.21 9.97
N TYR A 13 -1.96 8.19 10.34
CA TYR A 13 -2.07 6.78 9.92
C TYR A 13 -3.50 6.22 9.92
N SER A 14 -4.34 6.65 10.86
CA SER A 14 -5.72 6.16 11.03
C SER A 14 -6.76 6.86 10.14
N VAL A 15 -6.35 7.85 9.33
CA VAL A 15 -7.25 8.79 8.64
C VAL A 15 -7.10 8.77 7.11
N LEU A 16 -6.23 7.93 6.54
CA LEU A 16 -6.19 7.66 5.09
C LEU A 16 -7.46 6.93 4.64
N LYS A 17 -8.57 7.67 4.60
CA LYS A 17 -9.84 7.25 4.05
C LYS A 17 -9.94 7.79 2.63
N ARG A 18 -10.52 7.02 1.72
CA ARG A 18 -10.77 7.40 0.33
C ARG A 18 -11.37 8.81 0.17
N ALA A 19 -12.23 9.23 1.11
CA ALA A 19 -12.87 10.55 1.09
C ALA A 19 -11.93 11.75 1.36
N SER A 20 -10.69 11.54 1.80
CA SER A 20 -9.74 12.61 2.09
C SER A 20 -8.60 12.73 1.07
N MET A 21 -8.53 11.84 0.07
CA MET A 21 -7.51 11.90 -0.96
C MET A 21 -7.86 12.97 -2.02
N PRO A 22 -6.94 13.91 -2.31
CA PRO A 22 -7.12 14.85 -3.41
C PRO A 22 -7.10 14.13 -4.77
N GLU A 23 -7.74 14.75 -5.76
CA GLU A 23 -7.86 14.24 -7.14
C GLU A 23 -6.50 14.06 -7.82
N PHE A 24 -5.58 15.02 -7.62
CA PHE A 24 -4.19 14.94 -8.05
C PHE A 24 -3.29 15.13 -6.83
N SER A 25 -2.49 14.13 -6.53
CA SER A 25 -1.61 14.19 -5.38
C SER A 25 -0.46 13.22 -5.46
N TYR A 26 0.58 13.48 -4.68
CA TYR A 26 1.55 12.46 -4.37
C TYR A 26 1.62 12.24 -2.86
N ILE A 27 1.81 10.98 -2.48
CA ILE A 27 1.93 10.52 -1.10
C ILE A 27 3.40 10.18 -0.89
N ARG A 28 3.98 10.76 0.16
CA ARG A 28 5.32 10.43 0.62
C ARG A 28 5.21 9.65 1.91
N ILE A 29 5.88 8.50 1.95
CA ILE A 29 5.95 7.61 3.10
C ILE A 29 7.41 7.62 3.53
N LEU A 30 7.64 7.98 4.78
CA LEU A 30 8.96 8.06 5.38
C LEU A 30 9.03 7.14 6.58
N ASP A 31 10.03 6.27 6.58
CA ASP A 31 10.42 5.46 7.71
C ASP A 31 11.92 5.67 7.99
N ASN A 32 12.41 5.16 9.12
CA ASN A 32 13.82 5.19 9.49
C ASN A 32 14.73 4.51 8.43
N GLU A 33 14.19 3.51 7.72
CA GLU A 33 14.95 2.70 6.77
C GLU A 33 14.57 2.92 5.31
N ASN A 34 13.37 3.46 5.04
CA ASN A 34 12.82 3.53 3.69
C ASN A 34 12.13 4.87 3.42
N GLU A 35 12.19 5.30 2.17
CA GLU A 35 11.36 6.38 1.66
C GLU A 35 10.64 5.90 0.40
N ALA A 36 9.32 6.11 0.33
CA ALA A 36 8.52 5.77 -0.83
C ALA A 36 7.65 6.95 -1.26
N ILE A 37 7.48 7.10 -2.57
CA ILE A 37 6.66 8.14 -3.19
C ILE A 37 5.68 7.48 -4.14
N ILE A 38 4.42 7.86 -4.01
CA ILE A 38 3.30 7.29 -4.73
C ILE A 38 2.54 8.43 -5.38
N PHE A 39 2.35 8.37 -6.69
CA PHE A 39 1.55 9.35 -7.43
C PHE A 39 0.14 8.84 -7.63
N VAL A 40 -0.84 9.65 -7.25
CA VAL A 40 -2.27 9.34 -7.28
C VAL A 40 -3.02 10.33 -8.16
N MET A 41 -3.83 9.80 -9.07
CA MET A 41 -4.69 10.54 -9.98
C MET A 41 -6.07 9.87 -10.00
N GLU A 42 -7.13 10.60 -9.66
CA GLU A 42 -8.53 10.12 -9.69
C GLU A 42 -8.71 8.74 -9.01
N ASP A 43 -8.24 8.61 -7.76
CA ASP A 43 -8.22 7.35 -6.99
C ASP A 43 -7.33 6.23 -7.56
N LYS A 44 -6.47 6.50 -8.55
CA LYS A 44 -5.55 5.53 -9.12
C LYS A 44 -4.10 5.89 -8.88
N ILE A 45 -3.32 4.90 -8.51
CA ILE A 45 -1.88 5.00 -8.48
C ILE A 45 -1.38 4.90 -9.91
N VAL A 46 -0.64 5.92 -10.33
CA VAL A 46 -0.10 6.02 -11.69
C VAL A 46 1.43 5.95 -11.72
N GLY A 47 2.07 6.11 -10.56
CA GLY A 47 3.52 6.02 -10.45
C GLY A 47 3.96 5.71 -9.02
N VAL A 48 5.10 5.04 -8.90
CA VAL A 48 5.65 4.59 -7.63
C VAL A 48 7.17 4.60 -7.68
N TRP A 49 7.76 5.06 -6.58
CA TRP A 49 9.19 5.01 -6.32
C TRP A 49 9.44 4.62 -4.87
N HIS A 50 10.55 3.94 -4.66
CA HIS A 50 11.00 3.50 -3.35
C HIS A 50 12.53 3.56 -3.30
N ILE A 51 13.08 4.05 -2.20
CA ILE A 51 14.50 4.00 -1.86
C ILE A 51 14.69 3.38 -0.47
N ASP A 52 15.64 2.45 -0.41
CA ASP A 52 16.19 1.95 0.85
C ASP A 52 17.30 2.92 1.31
N LEU A 53 17.13 3.55 2.47
CA LEU A 53 18.03 4.58 2.98
C LEU A 53 19.36 4.00 3.50
N ASN A 54 19.39 2.71 3.85
CA ASN A 54 20.59 2.03 4.33
C ASN A 54 21.54 1.67 3.17
N THR A 55 20.97 1.26 2.04
CA THR A 55 21.72 0.82 0.85
C THR A 55 21.76 1.86 -0.28
N LEU A 56 20.94 2.91 -0.17
CA LEU A 56 20.68 3.91 -1.21
C LEU A 56 20.20 3.30 -2.52
N LYS A 57 19.57 2.12 -2.45
CA LYS A 57 19.09 1.42 -3.63
C LYS A 57 17.70 1.92 -4.00
N GLU A 58 17.61 2.51 -5.19
CA GLU A 58 16.35 2.95 -5.76
C GLU A 58 15.64 1.82 -6.52
N THR A 59 14.32 1.83 -6.43
CA THR A 59 13.40 0.94 -7.13
C THR A 59 12.22 1.76 -7.64
N HIS A 60 11.71 1.39 -8.81
CA HIS A 60 10.67 2.15 -9.51
C HIS A 60 9.54 1.23 -9.99
N SER A 61 8.40 1.84 -10.36
CA SER A 61 7.26 1.17 -10.97
C SER A 61 6.72 0.03 -10.10
N HIS A 62 6.23 -1.05 -10.70
CA HIS A 62 5.61 -2.16 -9.97
C HIS A 62 6.55 -2.79 -8.93
N LYS A 63 7.87 -2.81 -9.18
CA LYS A 63 8.85 -3.33 -8.22
C LYS A 63 8.99 -2.44 -6.99
N ALA A 64 8.76 -1.14 -7.13
CA ALA A 64 8.73 -0.23 -5.99
C ALA A 64 7.48 -0.51 -5.13
N MET A 65 6.34 -0.79 -5.76
CA MET A 65 5.10 -1.13 -5.04
C MET A 65 5.28 -2.32 -4.10
N GLU A 66 5.93 -3.39 -4.58
CA GLU A 66 6.23 -4.59 -3.76
C GLU A 66 7.17 -4.33 -2.58
N ARG A 67 7.83 -3.16 -2.54
CA ARG A 67 8.80 -2.77 -1.51
C ARG A 67 8.26 -1.76 -0.53
N ILE A 68 7.05 -1.22 -0.75
CA ILE A 68 6.46 -0.26 0.16
C ILE A 68 6.03 -0.99 1.42
N GLU A 69 6.73 -0.71 2.51
CA GLU A 69 6.33 -1.12 3.85
C GLU A 69 5.98 0.15 4.65
N ILE A 70 4.80 0.19 5.26
CA ILE A 70 4.41 1.24 6.20
C ILE A 70 4.40 0.64 7.60
N ASN A 71 5.32 1.12 8.43
CA ASN A 71 5.41 0.77 9.84
C ASN A 71 4.62 1.75 10.72
N HIS A 72 4.40 1.37 11.99
CA HIS A 72 3.63 2.20 12.93
C HIS A 72 4.28 3.56 13.23
N ASP A 73 5.58 3.67 13.02
CA ASP A 73 6.40 4.87 13.17
C ASP A 73 6.61 5.62 11.85
N SER A 74 6.07 5.12 10.73
CA SER A 74 6.18 5.80 9.44
C SER A 74 5.38 7.10 9.44
N VAL A 75 5.98 8.14 8.88
CA VAL A 75 5.35 9.44 8.63
C VAL A 75 4.78 9.44 7.22
N ILE A 76 3.48 9.74 7.10
CA ILE A 76 2.81 9.82 5.80
C ILE A 76 2.42 11.27 5.52
N GLU A 77 2.89 11.78 4.38
CA GLU A 77 2.67 13.15 3.94
C GLU A 77 1.92 13.11 2.61
N VAL A 78 0.78 13.83 2.53
CA VAL A 78 0.00 13.95 1.30
C VAL A 78 0.18 15.35 0.74
N TYR A 79 0.58 15.42 -0.51
CA TYR A 79 0.80 16.65 -1.24
C TYR A 79 -0.23 16.76 -2.34
N GLU A 80 -1.16 17.70 -2.18
CA GLU A 80 -2.14 18.05 -3.19
C GLU A 80 -1.49 18.93 -4.26
N THR A 81 -1.81 18.65 -5.52
CA THR A 81 -1.31 19.40 -6.67
C THR A 81 -2.47 19.75 -7.59
N ASP A 82 -2.29 20.74 -8.47
CA ASP A 82 -3.15 20.88 -9.64
C ASP A 82 -2.72 19.90 -10.75
N LEU A 83 -3.54 19.81 -11.81
CA LEU A 83 -3.29 18.90 -12.93
C LEU A 83 -1.98 19.24 -13.67
N ASP A 84 -1.73 20.51 -13.97
CA ASP A 84 -0.58 20.94 -14.75
C ASP A 84 0.74 20.61 -14.03
N LEU A 85 0.81 20.86 -12.72
CA LEU A 85 1.94 20.49 -11.89
C LEU A 85 2.06 18.97 -11.81
N PHE A 86 0.95 18.25 -11.58
CA PHE A 86 0.97 16.79 -11.48
C PHE A 86 1.52 16.12 -12.73
N GLU A 87 1.06 16.53 -13.91
CA GLU A 87 1.56 16.03 -15.20
C GLU A 87 3.06 16.29 -15.33
N THR A 88 3.51 17.49 -14.97
CA THR A 88 4.94 17.84 -14.97
C THR A 88 5.75 16.94 -14.03
N LEU A 89 5.24 16.63 -12.83
CA LEU A 89 5.92 15.73 -11.89
C LEU A 89 6.04 14.31 -12.44
N ILE A 90 4.96 13.84 -13.04
CA ILE A 90 4.89 12.51 -13.66
C ILE A 90 5.85 12.40 -14.85
N GLU A 91 5.96 13.45 -15.67
CA GLU A 91 6.93 13.51 -16.77
C GLU A 91 8.39 13.56 -16.28
N LEU A 92 8.68 14.37 -15.27
CA LEU A 92 10.02 14.47 -14.69
C LEU A 92 10.47 13.18 -14.00
N ASN A 93 9.52 12.33 -13.60
CA ASN A 93 9.77 11.06 -12.92
C ASN A 93 9.26 9.85 -13.73
N ASP A 94 9.42 9.89 -15.06
CA ASP A 94 8.90 8.89 -16.00
C ASP A 94 9.23 7.43 -15.64
N GLU A 95 10.41 7.19 -15.08
CA GLU A 95 10.87 5.88 -14.63
C GLU A 95 9.96 5.26 -13.56
N SER A 96 9.25 6.10 -12.80
CA SER A 96 8.36 5.72 -11.72
C SER A 96 6.97 5.33 -12.21
N LYS A 97 6.61 5.64 -13.47
CA LYS A 97 5.27 5.37 -13.99
C LYS A 97 4.95 3.87 -13.98
N LEU A 98 3.71 3.57 -13.63
CA LEU A 98 3.17 2.23 -13.76
C LEU A 98 2.69 2.01 -15.19
N SER A 99 3.00 0.84 -15.75
CA SER A 99 2.46 0.43 -17.05
C SER A 99 0.94 0.26 -17.03
N ILE A 100 0.37 -0.05 -15.85
CA ILE A 100 -1.06 -0.20 -15.61
C ILE A 100 -1.37 0.54 -14.30
N PRO A 101 -2.27 1.54 -14.30
CA PRO A 101 -2.70 2.19 -13.08
C PRO A 101 -3.38 1.19 -12.13
N ILE A 102 -3.11 1.33 -10.84
CA ILE A 102 -3.61 0.44 -9.78
C ILE A 102 -4.59 1.23 -8.92
N ASP A 103 -5.67 0.62 -8.42
CA ASP A 103 -6.58 1.32 -7.53
C ASP A 103 -5.84 1.74 -6.23
N ALA A 104 -5.95 3.02 -5.85
CA ALA A 104 -5.33 3.55 -4.63
C ALA A 104 -5.91 2.91 -3.36
N GLU A 105 -7.07 2.25 -3.49
CA GLU A 105 -7.65 1.42 -2.43
C GLU A 105 -6.76 0.21 -2.08
N ILE A 106 -5.89 -0.25 -2.98
CA ILE A 106 -4.94 -1.34 -2.71
C ILE A 106 -3.85 -0.90 -1.75
N ILE A 107 -3.36 0.34 -1.86
CA ILE A 107 -2.49 0.93 -0.84
C ILE A 107 -3.21 0.90 0.50
N ILE A 108 -4.45 1.37 0.56
CA ILE A 108 -5.22 1.38 1.81
C ILE A 108 -5.40 -0.06 2.33
N ASN A 109 -5.83 -1.02 1.52
CA ASN A 109 -6.20 -2.37 1.97
C ASN A 109 -5.03 -3.36 2.15
N GLU A 110 -3.97 -3.30 1.34
CA GLU A 110 -2.78 -4.16 1.49
C GLU A 110 -1.76 -3.60 2.49
N MET A 111 -1.77 -2.29 2.77
CA MET A 111 -0.96 -1.69 3.86
C MET A 111 -1.50 -2.02 5.24
N PHE A 112 -2.79 -2.34 5.35
CA PHE A 112 -3.31 -3.03 6.53
C PHE A 112 -3.01 -4.52 6.38
N LEU A 113 -1.74 -4.90 6.48
CA LEU A 113 -1.39 -6.23 6.97
C LEU A 113 -2.08 -6.34 8.33
N ASP A 114 -3.27 -6.92 8.32
CA ASP A 114 -3.94 -7.33 9.52
C ASP A 114 -2.99 -8.32 10.19
N ARG A 115 -2.18 -7.81 11.13
CA ARG A 115 -1.35 -8.63 12.03
C ARG A 115 -2.23 -9.46 12.97
N SER A 116 -3.50 -9.62 12.66
CA SER A 116 -4.38 -10.61 13.22
C SER A 116 -3.68 -11.97 13.15
N SER A 117 -3.55 -12.58 14.32
CA SER A 117 -3.15 -13.97 14.47
C SER A 117 -4.02 -14.87 13.58
N ARG A 118 -3.53 -16.07 13.26
CA ARG A 118 -4.29 -17.05 12.46
C ARG A 118 -5.69 -17.24 13.05
N GLU A 119 -5.77 -17.28 14.37
CA GLU A 119 -6.99 -17.44 15.16
C GLU A 119 -7.97 -16.27 14.97
N GLU A 120 -7.49 -15.02 14.98
CA GLU A 120 -8.31 -13.82 14.76
C GLU A 120 -8.85 -13.74 13.32
N LEU A 121 -8.02 -14.11 12.33
CA LEU A 121 -8.47 -14.18 10.93
C LEU A 121 -9.55 -15.25 10.74
N LEU A 122 -9.36 -16.43 11.35
CA LEU A 122 -10.35 -17.51 11.29
C LEU A 122 -11.68 -17.10 11.95
N GLU A 123 -11.63 -16.35 13.05
CA GLU A 123 -12.84 -15.83 13.71
C GLU A 123 -13.54 -14.76 12.88
N MET A 124 -12.79 -13.78 12.35
CA MET A 124 -13.33 -12.67 11.55
C MET A 124 -14.09 -13.15 10.32
N TYR A 125 -13.49 -14.09 9.57
CA TYR A 125 -14.11 -14.68 8.38
C TYR A 125 -15.05 -15.85 8.71
N ARG A 126 -15.28 -16.13 10.00
CA ARG A 126 -16.08 -17.25 10.51
C ARG A 126 -15.66 -18.61 9.95
N ILE A 127 -14.38 -18.74 9.59
CA ILE A 127 -13.78 -19.98 9.11
C ILE A 127 -13.54 -20.86 10.32
N ARG A 128 -14.39 -21.87 10.50
CA ARG A 128 -14.17 -22.87 11.55
C ARG A 128 -13.11 -23.85 11.09
N VAL A 129 -12.02 -23.94 11.85
CA VAL A 129 -11.08 -25.05 11.68
C VAL A 129 -11.81 -26.34 12.06
N PRO A 130 -11.81 -27.38 11.22
CA PRO A 130 -12.37 -28.67 11.58
C PRO A 130 -11.67 -29.18 12.84
N THR A 131 -12.44 -29.65 13.82
CA THR A 131 -11.88 -30.34 14.98
C THR A 131 -11.29 -31.68 14.54
N ASP A 132 -10.34 -32.22 15.29
CA ASP A 132 -9.73 -33.52 14.98
C ASP A 132 -10.79 -34.63 14.85
N GLU A 133 -11.84 -34.58 15.68
CA GLU A 133 -13.01 -35.47 15.58
C GLU A 133 -13.78 -35.33 14.25
N ALA A 134 -13.92 -34.10 13.73
CA ALA A 134 -14.57 -33.86 12.45
C ALA A 134 -13.71 -34.40 11.29
N ILE A 135 -12.39 -34.33 11.41
CA ILE A 135 -11.44 -34.90 10.45
C ILE A 135 -11.48 -36.44 10.51
N GLU A 136 -11.50 -37.03 11.71
CA GLU A 136 -11.61 -38.48 11.90
C GLU A 136 -12.93 -39.02 11.33
N SER A 137 -14.05 -38.36 11.61
CA SER A 137 -15.35 -38.73 11.05
C SER A 137 -15.35 -38.67 9.51
N LEU A 138 -14.74 -37.65 8.91
CA LEU A 138 -14.59 -37.54 7.45
C LEU A 138 -13.73 -38.68 6.87
N ILE A 139 -12.66 -39.08 7.58
CA ILE A 139 -11.79 -40.18 7.15
C ILE A 139 -12.51 -41.52 7.27
N GLU A 140 -13.28 -41.74 8.33
CA GLU A 140 -14.10 -42.95 8.51
C GLU A 140 -15.18 -43.04 7.44
N ASP A 141 -15.89 -41.95 7.16
CA ASP A 141 -16.88 -41.88 6.08
C ASP A 141 -16.25 -42.22 4.72
N TYR A 142 -15.04 -41.73 4.45
CA TYR A 142 -14.31 -42.04 3.22
C TYR A 142 -13.89 -43.50 3.12
N LYS A 143 -13.45 -44.12 4.23
CA LYS A 143 -13.05 -45.54 4.29
C LYS A 143 -14.22 -46.51 4.30
N SER A 144 -15.42 -46.03 4.64
CA SER A 144 -16.66 -46.83 4.68
C SER A 144 -17.36 -46.93 3.32
N ARG A 145 -16.85 -46.23 2.29
CA ARG A 145 -17.16 -46.44 0.87
C ARG A 145 -16.15 -47.38 0.22
#